data_AF-A0A818C9H0-F1
#
_entry.id   AF-A0A818C9H0-F1
#
_cell.length_a   1.000
_cell.length_b   1.000
_cell.length_c   1.000
_cell.angle_alpha   90.00
_cell.angle_beta   90.00
_cell.angle_gamma   90.00
#
_symmetry.space_group_name_H-M   'P 1'
#
loop_
_entity.id
_entity.type
_entity.pdbx_description
1 polymer ?
#
loop_
_entity_poly.entity_id
_entity_poly.type
_entity_poly.pdbx_seq_one_letter_code
_entity_poly.pdbx_strand_id
1 'polypeptide(L)'
;FGKITQFSNFLIIFILFICYTLATINQCFFISVFFNRANLAACGAGIIYFVLYLPYILLINFGSQTLIWHKMIACLSSTVAFGLGCDYIIRFEGMAQGIQWSNIKKGAQPNDNFSFLYCMIMMIVDSILYMLLTIYIENVFPGEYGIPQPWYYPLTKTYWFGYDVKKNRQRTNEINQNEINTNTNIESNDNDNIHQEDIGVDIQNLSKYYRNKIALKNLSVKFHRNEITSFLGRNG
;
A
#
# COMPACT_ATOMS: atom_id res chain seq x y z
N PHE A 1 -18.15 25.03 -34.46
CA PHE A 1 -17.51 25.08 -33.13
C PHE A 1 -17.12 23.67 -32.67
N GLY A 2 -15.81 23.40 -32.63
CA GLY A 2 -15.19 22.65 -31.52
C GLY A 2 -15.51 21.18 -31.26
N LYS A 3 -15.76 20.33 -32.25
CA LYS A 3 -15.69 18.87 -32.02
C LYS A 3 -14.25 18.40 -32.29
N ILE A 4 -13.40 18.44 -31.26
CA ILE A 4 -12.00 17.97 -31.34
C ILE A 4 -11.93 16.46 -31.57
N THR A 5 -12.99 15.73 -31.22
CA THR A 5 -13.20 14.31 -31.53
C THR A 5 -14.59 14.12 -32.14
N GLN A 6 -14.70 14.25 -33.47
CA GLN A 6 -15.94 14.00 -34.23
C GLN A 6 -16.17 12.51 -34.45
N PHE A 7 -15.10 11.74 -34.63
CA PHE A 7 -15.17 10.34 -35.05
C PHE A 7 -14.90 9.38 -33.89
N SER A 8 -14.28 9.83 -32.80
CA SER A 8 -13.98 8.99 -31.64
C SER A 8 -15.17 8.83 -30.69
N ASN A 9 -15.33 7.63 -30.13
CA ASN A 9 -16.38 7.35 -29.16
C ASN A 9 -16.08 8.00 -27.80
N PHE A 10 -16.98 8.87 -27.32
CA PHE A 10 -16.84 9.58 -26.06
C PHE A 10 -16.60 8.66 -24.85
N LEU A 11 -17.24 7.49 -24.81
CA LEU A 11 -17.16 6.56 -23.69
C LEU A 11 -15.75 5.96 -23.56
N ILE A 12 -15.05 5.74 -24.67
CA ILE A 12 -13.66 5.22 -24.67
C ILE A 12 -12.71 6.27 -24.09
N ILE A 13 -12.88 7.52 -24.50
CA ILE A 13 -12.10 8.65 -23.98
C ILE A 13 -12.36 8.81 -22.48
N PHE A 14 -13.62 8.72 -22.06
CA PHE A 14 -13.98 8.79 -20.64
C PHE A 14 -13.34 7.67 -19.81
N ILE A 15 -13.33 6.44 -20.31
CA ILE A 15 -12.63 5.31 -19.66
C ILE A 15 -11.12 5.58 -19.55
N LEU A 16 -10.49 6.12 -20.60
CA LEU A 16 -9.06 6.48 -20.57
C LEU A 16 -8.76 7.46 -19.43
N PHE A 17 -9.57 8.50 -19.27
CA PHE A 17 -9.41 9.47 -18.18
C PHE A 17 -9.59 8.83 -16.80
N ILE A 18 -10.58 7.95 -16.62
CA ILE A 18 -10.78 7.22 -15.35
C ILE A 18 -9.55 6.36 -15.02
N CYS A 19 -9.05 5.59 -15.99
CA CYS A 19 -7.85 4.78 -15.82
C CYS A 19 -6.64 5.66 -15.46
N TYR A 20 -6.50 6.82 -16.08
CA TYR A 20 -5.44 7.79 -15.77
C TYR A 20 -5.54 8.35 -14.36
N THR A 21 -6.73 8.77 -13.93
CA THR A 21 -6.93 9.29 -12.57
C THR A 21 -6.62 8.22 -11.53
N LEU A 22 -7.08 6.98 -11.74
CA LEU A 22 -6.82 5.87 -10.83
C LEU A 22 -5.32 5.56 -10.72
N ALA A 23 -4.63 5.46 -11.87
CA ALA A 23 -3.19 5.21 -11.89
C ALA A 23 -2.40 6.34 -11.23
N THR A 24 -2.80 7.59 -11.47
CA THR A 24 -2.16 8.79 -10.88
C THR A 24 -2.32 8.82 -9.36
N ILE A 25 -3.50 8.51 -8.84
CA ILE A 25 -3.74 8.44 -7.39
C ILE A 25 -2.83 7.38 -6.74
N ASN A 26 -2.73 6.19 -7.33
CA ASN A 26 -1.86 5.13 -6.82
C ASN A 26 -0.38 5.49 -6.93
N GLN A 27 0.02 6.21 -7.98
CA GLN A 27 1.37 6.76 -8.11
C GLN A 27 1.68 7.79 -7.02
N CYS A 28 0.73 8.67 -6.68
CA CYS A 28 0.88 9.63 -5.59
C CYS A 28 1.06 8.94 -4.24
N PHE A 29 0.27 7.90 -3.96
CA PHE A 29 0.44 7.09 -2.75
C PHE A 29 1.83 6.44 -2.72
N PHE A 30 2.25 5.81 -3.81
CA PHE A 30 3.57 5.19 -3.89
C PHE A 30 4.71 6.17 -3.62
N ILE A 31 4.67 7.36 -4.21
CA ILE A 31 5.67 8.41 -3.98
C ILE A 31 5.64 8.88 -2.51
N SER A 32 4.45 8.98 -1.90
CA SER A 32 4.29 9.43 -0.52
C SER A 32 5.00 8.53 0.49
N VAL A 33 5.08 7.21 0.24
CA VAL A 33 5.69 6.27 1.20
C VAL A 33 7.19 6.50 1.37
N PHE A 34 7.88 7.07 0.39
CA PHE A 34 9.33 7.37 0.52
C PHE A 34 9.63 8.61 1.37
N PHE A 35 8.62 9.42 1.69
CA PHE A 35 8.81 10.69 2.36
C PHE A 35 8.24 10.68 3.77
N ASN A 36 9.12 10.75 4.77
CA ASN A 36 8.71 10.85 6.18
C ASN A 36 8.21 12.26 6.58
N ARG A 37 8.47 13.29 5.76
CA ARG A 37 8.11 14.69 6.07
C ARG A 37 7.20 15.27 4.99
N ALA A 38 6.04 15.78 5.38
CA ALA A 38 5.03 16.33 4.49
C ALA A 38 5.56 17.45 3.57
N ASN A 39 6.32 18.41 4.11
CA ASN A 39 6.87 19.54 3.32
C ASN A 39 7.89 19.07 2.28
N LEU A 40 8.68 18.04 2.60
CA LEU A 40 9.66 17.48 1.68
C LEU A 40 8.98 16.62 0.61
N ALA A 41 7.92 15.89 0.98
CA ALA A 41 7.07 15.16 0.05
C ALA A 41 6.40 16.08 -0.97
N ALA A 42 5.86 17.22 -0.54
CA ALA A 42 5.18 18.17 -1.42
C ALA A 42 6.12 18.73 -2.50
N CYS A 43 7.33 19.18 -2.12
CA CYS A 43 8.32 19.67 -3.08
C CYS A 43 8.88 18.53 -3.96
N GLY A 44 9.14 17.36 -3.38
CA GLY A 44 9.73 16.22 -4.07
C GLY A 44 8.79 15.56 -5.08
N ALA A 45 7.50 15.44 -4.77
CA ALA A 45 6.51 14.81 -5.62
C ALA A 45 6.36 15.51 -6.97
N GLY A 46 6.39 16.84 -6.99
CA GLY A 46 6.36 17.62 -8.23
C GLY A 46 7.59 17.34 -9.11
N ILE A 47 8.79 17.34 -8.54
CA ILE A 47 10.03 17.05 -9.27
C ILE A 47 10.00 15.63 -9.82
N ILE A 48 9.59 14.65 -9.01
CA ILE A 48 9.47 13.24 -9.43
C ILE A 48 8.47 13.11 -10.57
N TYR A 49 7.33 13.79 -10.49
CA TYR A 49 6.33 13.80 -11.56
C TYR A 49 6.90 14.36 -12.87
N PHE A 50 7.65 15.46 -12.82
CA PHE A 50 8.34 16.01 -13.99
C PHE A 50 9.35 15.02 -14.59
N VAL A 51 10.16 14.36 -13.76
CA VAL A 51 11.12 13.36 -14.22
C VAL A 51 10.40 12.18 -14.89
N LEU A 52 9.29 11.72 -14.32
CA LEU A 52 8.47 10.63 -14.87
C LEU A 52 7.79 10.99 -16.20
N TYR A 53 7.68 12.28 -16.54
CA TYR A 53 7.16 12.76 -17.83
C TYR A 53 8.24 12.86 -18.92
N LEU A 54 9.53 13.02 -18.58
CA LEU A 54 10.62 13.14 -19.56
C LEU A 54 10.70 11.98 -20.59
N PRO A 55 10.48 10.70 -20.22
CA PRO A 55 10.51 9.60 -21.18
C PRO A 55 9.49 9.76 -22.33
N TYR A 56 8.34 10.39 -22.08
CA TYR A 56 7.34 10.67 -23.11
C TYR A 56 7.88 11.65 -24.15
N ILE A 57 8.54 12.73 -23.71
CA ILE A 57 9.14 13.73 -24.60
C ILE A 57 10.18 13.06 -25.50
N LEU A 58 11.02 12.19 -24.94
CA LEU A 58 12.03 11.45 -25.71
C LEU A 58 11.37 10.50 -26.74
N LEU A 59 10.31 9.80 -26.35
CA LEU A 59 9.59 8.88 -27.25
C LEU A 59 8.98 9.58 -28.47
N ILE A 60 8.43 10.78 -28.30
CA ILE A 60 7.89 11.54 -29.44
C ILE A 60 9.02 11.96 -30.39
N ASN A 61 10.16 12.40 -29.84
CA ASN A 61 11.29 12.88 -30.63
C ASN A 61 12.03 11.76 -31.39
N PHE A 62 12.12 10.56 -30.82
CA PHE A 62 12.82 9.40 -31.41
C PHE A 62 11.87 8.35 -32.03
N GLY A 63 10.58 8.68 -32.19
CA GLY A 63 9.48 7.72 -32.32
C GLY A 63 9.48 6.78 -33.54
N SER A 64 10.38 6.95 -34.51
CA SER A 64 10.46 6.09 -35.70
C SER A 64 11.42 4.88 -35.55
N GLN A 65 12.29 4.83 -34.53
CA GLN A 65 13.30 3.76 -34.40
C GLN A 65 13.30 3.00 -33.06
N THR A 66 12.37 3.29 -32.14
CA THR A 66 12.36 2.65 -30.82
C THR A 66 11.71 1.26 -30.86
N LEU A 67 12.41 0.23 -30.36
CA LEU A 67 11.84 -1.11 -30.19
C LEU A 67 10.62 -1.10 -29.26
N ILE A 68 9.69 -2.03 -29.50
CA ILE A 68 8.45 -2.21 -28.71
C ILE A 68 8.70 -2.31 -27.20
N TRP A 69 9.77 -3.00 -26.81
CA TRP A 69 10.16 -3.17 -25.41
C TRP A 69 10.44 -1.84 -24.70
N HIS A 70 11.09 -0.89 -25.37
CA HIS A 70 11.36 0.43 -24.81
C HIS A 70 10.07 1.23 -24.64
N LYS A 71 9.13 1.13 -25.58
CA LYS A 71 7.80 1.74 -25.44
C LYS A 71 7.05 1.14 -24.24
N MET A 72 7.08 -0.18 -24.07
CA MET A 72 6.43 -0.86 -22.95
C MET A 72 7.03 -0.47 -21.60
N ILE A 73 8.36 -0.43 -21.48
CA ILE A 73 9.04 -0.02 -20.24
C ILE A 73 8.76 1.45 -19.93
N ALA A 74 8.75 2.32 -20.93
CA ALA A 74 8.40 3.72 -20.74
C ALA A 74 6.93 3.91 -20.35
N CYS A 75 6.03 3.05 -20.85
CA CYS A 75 4.63 3.01 -20.44
C CYS A 75 4.40 2.51 -19.01
N LEU A 76 5.43 2.03 -18.31
CA LEU A 76 5.34 1.73 -16.86
C LEU A 76 5.17 3.01 -16.02
N SER A 77 5.42 4.18 -16.63
CA SER A 77 5.03 5.47 -16.08
C SER A 77 3.65 5.83 -16.61
N SER A 78 2.66 5.95 -15.71
CA SER A 78 1.27 6.20 -16.09
C SER A 78 1.08 7.48 -16.92
N THR A 79 1.92 8.49 -16.71
CA THR A 79 1.93 9.76 -17.46
C THR A 79 2.35 9.57 -18.92
N VAL A 80 3.29 8.65 -19.17
CA VAL A 80 3.76 8.30 -20.52
C VAL A 80 2.71 7.48 -21.26
N ALA A 81 2.12 6.49 -20.59
CA ALA A 81 1.06 5.66 -21.16
C ALA A 81 -0.17 6.51 -21.56
N PHE A 82 -0.56 7.47 -20.71
CA PHE A 82 -1.61 8.43 -21.03
C PHE A 82 -1.25 9.33 -22.21
N GLY A 83 -0.04 9.91 -22.21
CA GLY A 83 0.44 10.76 -23.30
C GLY A 83 0.45 10.06 -24.66
N LEU A 84 0.88 8.78 -24.68
CA LEU A 84 0.79 7.95 -25.88
C LEU A 84 -0.66 7.65 -26.25
N GLY A 85 -1.53 7.32 -25.29
CA GLY A 85 -2.96 7.12 -25.53
C GLY A 85 -3.63 8.32 -26.21
N CYS A 86 -3.30 9.53 -25.78
CA CYS A 86 -3.74 10.78 -26.40
C CYS A 86 -3.18 10.97 -27.82
N ASP A 87 -1.90 10.65 -28.06
CA ASP A 87 -1.31 10.67 -29.40
C ASP A 87 -2.03 9.70 -30.35
N TYR A 88 -2.38 8.50 -29.88
CA TYR A 88 -3.19 7.56 -30.66
C TYR A 88 -4.58 8.12 -30.98
N ILE A 89 -5.25 8.81 -30.04
CA ILE A 89 -6.53 9.48 -30.31
C ILE A 89 -6.38 10.49 -31.45
N ILE A 90 -5.37 11.37 -31.37
CA ILE A 90 -5.12 12.40 -32.37
C ILE A 90 -4.84 11.78 -33.75
N ARG A 91 -4.04 10.72 -33.81
CA ARG A 91 -3.72 10.04 -35.09
C ARG A 91 -4.93 9.38 -35.73
N PHE A 92 -5.75 8.65 -34.96
CA PHE A 92 -6.96 8.02 -35.49
C PHE A 92 -8.02 9.04 -35.91
N GLU A 93 -8.09 10.17 -35.20
CA GLU A 93 -8.96 11.29 -35.56
C GLU A 93 -8.47 11.97 -36.86
N GLY A 94 -7.16 12.13 -37.03
CA GLY A 94 -6.54 12.65 -38.26
C GLY A 94 -6.78 11.79 -39.50
N MET A 95 -7.02 10.49 -39.32
CA MET A 95 -7.42 9.56 -40.40
C MET A 95 -8.94 9.52 -40.64
N ALA A 96 -9.72 10.39 -39.98
CA ALA A 96 -11.19 10.43 -40.02
C ALA A 96 -11.90 9.13 -39.63
N GLN A 97 -11.19 8.19 -39.00
CA GLN A 97 -11.76 6.93 -38.49
C GLN A 97 -12.19 7.06 -37.02
N GLY A 98 -11.42 7.83 -36.24
CA GLY A 98 -11.58 7.96 -34.80
C GLY A 98 -11.32 6.67 -34.04
N ILE A 99 -11.22 6.77 -32.71
CA ILE A 99 -11.13 5.59 -31.86
C ILE A 99 -12.53 5.01 -31.64
N GLN A 100 -12.73 3.80 -32.14
CA GLN A 100 -13.93 3.00 -31.98
C GLN A 100 -13.58 1.65 -31.36
N TRP A 101 -14.54 1.01 -30.69
CA TRP A 101 -14.34 -0.29 -30.02
C TRP A 101 -13.85 -1.39 -30.98
N SER A 102 -14.28 -1.33 -32.24
CA SER A 102 -13.84 -2.25 -33.30
C SER A 102 -12.38 -2.05 -33.72
N ASN A 103 -11.83 -0.85 -33.52
CA ASN A 103 -10.49 -0.46 -33.97
C ASN A 103 -9.46 -0.35 -32.83
N ILE A 104 -9.90 -0.49 -31.58
CA ILE A 104 -9.07 -0.27 -30.39
C ILE A 104 -7.87 -1.24 -30.27
N LYS A 105 -7.99 -2.40 -30.92
CA LYS A 105 -6.97 -3.47 -31.00
C LYS A 105 -6.06 -3.34 -32.22
N LYS A 106 -6.34 -2.43 -33.15
CA LYS A 106 -5.49 -2.20 -34.32
C LYS A 106 -4.47 -1.12 -33.98
N GLY A 107 -3.21 -1.37 -34.36
CA GLY A 107 -2.18 -0.34 -34.34
C GLY A 107 -2.51 0.78 -35.34
N ALA A 108 -2.13 2.02 -35.02
CA ALA A 108 -2.34 3.17 -35.91
C ALA A 108 -1.50 3.11 -37.20
N GLN A 109 -0.50 2.23 -37.26
CA GLN A 109 0.31 2.01 -38.46
C GLN A 109 0.39 0.51 -38.77
N PRO A 110 0.49 0.12 -40.07
CA PRO A 110 0.52 -1.28 -40.51
C PRO A 110 1.77 -2.08 -40.09
N ASN A 111 2.68 -1.49 -39.30
CA ASN A 111 3.88 -2.13 -38.74
C ASN A 111 4.08 -1.83 -37.24
N ASP A 112 3.12 -1.17 -36.58
CA ASP A 112 3.23 -0.86 -35.15
C ASP A 112 2.47 -1.92 -34.34
N ASN A 113 3.22 -2.76 -33.63
CA ASN A 113 2.66 -3.78 -32.72
C ASN A 113 2.09 -3.16 -31.44
N PHE A 114 2.20 -1.84 -31.25
CA PHE A 114 1.61 -1.12 -30.13
C PHE A 114 0.24 -0.56 -30.51
N SER A 115 -0.73 -0.63 -29.60
CA SER A 115 -2.13 -0.24 -29.84
C SER A 115 -2.68 0.52 -28.63
N PHE A 116 -3.74 1.29 -28.84
CA PHE A 116 -4.40 2.05 -27.78
C PHE A 116 -4.83 1.16 -26.59
N LEU A 117 -5.31 -0.06 -26.87
CA LEU A 117 -5.65 -1.02 -25.83
C LEU A 117 -4.46 -1.36 -24.91
N TYR A 118 -3.24 -1.44 -25.45
CA TYR A 118 -2.06 -1.68 -24.64
C TYR A 118 -1.78 -0.53 -23.67
N CYS A 119 -2.00 0.73 -24.08
CA CYS A 119 -1.91 1.86 -23.15
C CYS A 119 -2.89 1.70 -21.98
N MET A 120 -4.17 1.40 -22.26
CA MET A 120 -5.17 1.23 -21.20
C MET A 120 -4.84 0.06 -20.26
N ILE A 121 -4.39 -1.08 -20.81
CA ILE A 121 -3.99 -2.24 -20.00
C ILE A 121 -2.78 -1.89 -19.15
N MET A 122 -1.75 -1.25 -19.72
CA MET A 122 -0.55 -0.85 -18.97
C MET A 122 -0.90 0.11 -17.82
N MET A 123 -1.81 1.07 -18.01
CA MET A 123 -2.24 1.95 -16.93
C MET A 123 -2.94 1.22 -15.77
N ILE A 124 -3.73 0.18 -16.07
CA ILE A 124 -4.33 -0.68 -15.04
C ILE A 124 -3.24 -1.49 -14.33
N VAL A 125 -2.27 -2.03 -15.07
CA VAL A 125 -1.13 -2.75 -14.51
C VAL A 125 -0.30 -1.86 -13.59
N ASP A 126 0.00 -0.62 -14.02
CA ASP A 126 0.73 0.37 -13.23
C ASP A 126 -0.01 0.69 -11.93
N SER A 127 -1.34 0.90 -12.03
CA SER A 127 -2.19 1.14 -10.87
C SER A 127 -2.08 0.01 -9.84
N ILE A 128 -2.18 -1.25 -10.28
CA ILE A 128 -2.05 -2.42 -9.38
C ILE A 128 -0.63 -2.51 -8.82
N LEU A 129 0.38 -2.28 -9.65
CA LEU A 129 1.80 -2.38 -9.27
C LEU A 129 2.15 -1.31 -8.22
N TYR A 130 1.78 -0.05 -8.44
CA TYR A 130 2.02 1.03 -7.49
C TYR A 130 1.28 0.80 -6.18
N MET A 131 0.03 0.30 -6.23
CA MET A 131 -0.73 -0.02 -5.02
C MET A 131 -0.07 -1.17 -4.24
N LEU A 132 0.34 -2.25 -4.91
CA LEU A 132 1.03 -3.37 -4.28
C LEU A 132 2.37 -2.93 -3.68
N LEU A 133 3.11 -2.07 -4.38
CA LEU A 133 4.39 -1.56 -3.92
C LEU A 133 4.23 -0.59 -2.73
N THR A 134 3.16 0.22 -2.72
CA THR A 134 2.78 1.08 -1.58
C THR A 134 2.55 0.22 -0.34
N ILE A 135 1.66 -0.79 -0.45
CA ILE A 135 1.36 -1.73 0.65
C ILE A 135 2.63 -2.46 1.09
N TYR A 136 3.48 -2.86 0.15
CA TYR A 136 4.73 -3.55 0.46
C TYR A 136 5.67 -2.67 1.28
N ILE A 137 5.92 -1.43 0.84
CA ILE A 137 6.87 -0.53 1.52
C ILE A 137 6.33 -0.11 2.89
N GLU A 138 5.03 0.20 3.03
CA GLU A 138 4.45 0.54 4.33
C GLU A 138 4.59 -0.58 5.37
N ASN A 139 4.44 -1.84 4.95
CA ASN A 139 4.55 -2.99 5.84
C ASN A 139 6.00 -3.33 6.19
N VAL A 140 6.92 -3.25 5.21
CA VAL A 140 8.33 -3.66 5.39
C VAL A 140 9.18 -2.56 6.01
N PHE A 141 8.91 -1.30 5.64
CA PHE A 141 9.57 -0.10 6.14
C PHE A 141 8.55 0.87 6.75
N PRO A 142 7.89 0.50 7.85
CA PRO A 142 7.09 1.46 8.57
C PRO A 142 8.03 2.56 9.10
N GLY A 143 7.59 3.82 8.99
CA GLY A 143 8.38 5.00 9.39
C GLY A 143 8.73 5.06 10.88
N GLU A 144 9.06 6.24 11.40
CA GLU A 144 9.70 6.46 12.72
C GLU A 144 9.00 5.79 13.94
N TYR A 145 7.72 5.40 13.84
CA TYR A 145 6.94 4.83 14.94
C TYR A 145 6.37 3.43 14.70
N GLY A 146 6.59 2.80 13.53
CA GLY A 146 6.01 1.49 13.26
C GLY A 146 7.00 0.33 13.40
N ILE A 147 6.48 -0.87 13.65
CA ILE A 147 7.27 -2.07 13.89
C ILE A 147 7.52 -2.76 12.53
N PRO A 148 8.76 -2.81 12.00
CA PRO A 148 9.04 -3.38 10.69
C PRO A 148 8.64 -4.85 10.64
N GLN A 149 7.74 -5.19 9.72
CA GLN A 149 7.34 -6.56 9.44
C GLN A 149 8.32 -7.21 8.45
N PRO A 150 8.49 -8.54 8.48
CA PRO A 150 9.37 -9.23 7.54
C PRO A 150 8.91 -9.06 6.08
N TRP A 151 9.85 -9.10 5.13
CA TRP A 151 9.62 -8.86 3.69
C TRP A 151 8.49 -9.67 3.05
N TYR A 152 8.19 -10.87 3.56
CA TYR A 152 7.11 -11.74 3.07
C TYR A 152 5.74 -11.47 3.73
N TYR A 153 5.65 -10.51 4.64
CA TYR A 153 4.43 -10.23 5.42
C TYR A 153 3.16 -9.97 4.59
N PRO A 154 3.17 -9.14 3.52
CA PRO A 154 1.97 -8.93 2.69
C PRO A 154 1.54 -10.20 1.92
N LEU A 155 2.42 -11.19 1.75
CA LEU A 155 2.08 -12.49 1.17
C LEU A 155 1.60 -13.51 2.23
N THR A 156 1.62 -13.15 3.51
CA THR A 156 1.28 -14.10 4.58
C THR A 156 -0.23 -14.07 4.86
N LYS A 157 -0.86 -15.24 5.02
CA LYS A 157 -2.30 -15.36 5.33
C LYS A 157 -2.71 -14.60 6.59
N THR A 158 -1.81 -14.40 7.55
CA THR A 158 -2.07 -13.62 8.77
C THR A 158 -2.30 -12.13 8.51
N TYR A 159 -1.83 -11.57 7.39
CA TYR A 159 -2.15 -10.18 7.00
C TYR A 159 -3.61 -10.08 6.51
N TRP A 160 -4.03 -11.00 5.64
CA TRP A 160 -5.35 -10.97 5.01
C TRP A 160 -6.47 -11.54 5.91
N PHE A 161 -6.16 -12.52 6.75
CA PHE A 161 -7.13 -13.23 7.59
C PHE A 161 -6.98 -12.93 9.09
N GLY A 162 -6.06 -12.04 9.47
CA GLY A 162 -5.80 -11.68 10.86
C GLY A 162 -5.07 -12.78 11.65
N TYR A 163 -4.76 -12.44 12.91
CA TYR A 163 -4.15 -13.38 13.85
C TYR A 163 -5.19 -14.35 14.42
N ASP A 164 -4.96 -15.65 14.24
CA ASP A 164 -5.80 -16.70 14.83
C ASP A 164 -5.46 -16.86 16.32
N VAL A 165 -6.14 -16.09 17.17
CA VAL A 165 -5.93 -16.00 18.63
C VAL A 165 -6.03 -17.37 19.33
N LYS A 166 -6.73 -18.34 18.72
CA LYS A 166 -6.95 -19.68 19.31
C LYS A 166 -5.70 -20.54 19.42
N LYS A 167 -4.71 -20.35 18.53
CA LYS A 167 -3.52 -21.24 18.47
C LYS A 167 -2.46 -20.92 19.53
N ASN A 168 -2.39 -19.68 20.01
CA ASN A 168 -1.45 -19.29 21.08
C ASN A 168 -1.95 -19.63 22.49
N ARG A 169 -3.26 -19.78 22.70
CA ARG A 169 -3.82 -20.16 24.00
C ARG A 169 -3.34 -21.55 24.45
N GLN A 170 -3.09 -22.46 23.51
CA GLN A 170 -2.54 -23.79 23.80
C GLN A 170 -1.06 -23.73 24.20
N ARG A 171 -0.24 -22.89 23.55
CA ARG A 171 1.19 -22.73 23.91
C ARG A 171 1.41 -22.03 25.26
N THR A 172 0.57 -21.07 25.63
CA THR A 172 0.67 -20.40 26.94
C THR A 172 0.27 -21.34 28.09
N ASN A 173 -0.69 -22.24 27.87
CA ASN A 173 -1.10 -23.19 28.90
C ASN A 173 -0.04 -24.26 29.19
N GLU A 174 0.73 -24.69 28.19
CA GLU A 174 1.83 -25.66 28.36
C GLU A 174 3.03 -25.08 29.11
N ILE A 175 3.31 -23.77 28.97
CA ILE A 175 4.38 -23.09 29.70
C ILE A 175 3.98 -22.86 31.17
N ASN A 176 2.73 -22.46 31.43
CA ASN A 176 2.24 -22.22 32.78
C ASN A 176 2.18 -23.50 33.64
N GLN A 177 1.91 -24.68 33.07
CA GLN A 177 1.90 -25.94 33.83
C GLN A 177 3.28 -26.34 34.37
N ASN A 178 4.37 -25.94 33.70
CA ASN A 178 5.72 -26.28 34.13
C ASN A 178 6.28 -25.31 35.20
N GLU A 179 5.76 -24.08 35.30
CA GLU A 179 6.17 -23.11 36.33
C GLU A 179 5.36 -23.22 37.64
N ILE A 180 4.15 -23.77 37.62
CA ILE A 180 3.31 -23.93 38.82
C ILE A 180 3.85 -25.02 39.78
N ASN A 181 4.59 -26.01 39.27
CA ASN A 181 5.10 -27.12 40.08
C ASN A 181 6.36 -26.78 40.92
N THR A 182 6.90 -25.57 40.81
CA THR A 182 8.16 -25.22 41.52
C THR A 182 8.03 -24.17 42.61
N ASN A 183 6.92 -23.42 42.72
CA ASN A 183 6.82 -22.32 43.69
C ASN A 183 5.42 -22.14 44.29
N THR A 184 4.93 -23.09 45.09
CA THR A 184 3.77 -22.87 45.97
C THR A 184 4.12 -23.18 47.41
N ASN A 185 4.88 -22.26 48.02
CA ASN A 185 5.04 -22.09 49.47
C ASN A 185 5.21 -20.59 49.76
N ILE A 186 4.16 -19.80 49.57
CA ILE A 186 4.04 -18.48 50.22
C ILE A 186 2.59 -18.34 50.65
N GLU A 187 2.38 -18.56 51.95
CA GLU A 187 1.20 -18.18 52.71
C GLU A 187 0.89 -16.70 52.46
N SER A 188 -0.36 -16.38 52.17
CA SER A 188 -0.88 -15.03 52.39
C SER A 188 -2.22 -15.15 53.10
N ASN A 189 -2.19 -14.66 54.33
CA ASN A 189 -3.26 -14.66 55.30
C ASN A 189 -4.56 -14.11 54.73
N ASP A 190 -5.64 -14.80 55.10
CA ASP A 190 -6.95 -14.22 55.25
C ASP A 190 -6.89 -12.95 56.09
N ASN A 191 -7.60 -11.92 55.61
CA ASN A 191 -8.24 -10.80 56.31
C ASN A 191 -7.96 -9.49 55.58
N ASP A 192 -8.87 -9.10 54.69
CA ASP A 192 -9.56 -7.81 54.80
C ASP A 192 -10.71 -7.73 53.78
N ASN A 193 -11.92 -7.96 54.29
CA ASN A 193 -13.19 -7.66 53.65
C ASN A 193 -13.43 -6.15 53.62
N ILE A 194 -12.77 -5.40 52.73
CA ILE A 194 -13.09 -3.97 52.54
C ILE A 194 -12.98 -3.64 51.04
N HIS A 195 -14.16 -3.47 50.42
CA HIS A 195 -14.43 -3.00 49.06
C HIS A 195 -14.00 -3.90 47.89
N GLN A 196 -14.93 -4.77 47.47
CA GLN A 196 -14.98 -5.32 46.12
C GLN A 196 -15.36 -4.21 45.14
N GLU A 197 -14.43 -3.27 44.90
CA GLU A 197 -14.60 -2.22 43.89
C GLU A 197 -14.59 -2.86 42.51
N ASP A 198 -15.62 -2.57 41.70
CA ASP A 198 -15.81 -3.13 40.37
C ASP A 198 -14.53 -3.03 39.54
N ILE A 199 -13.85 -4.16 39.33
CA ILE A 199 -12.66 -4.22 38.50
C ILE A 199 -13.10 -3.92 37.06
N GLY A 200 -12.56 -2.88 36.45
CA GLY A 200 -12.83 -2.50 35.07
C GLY A 200 -12.01 -3.33 34.07
N VAL A 201 -10.70 -3.45 34.34
CA VAL A 201 -9.75 -4.20 33.50
C VAL A 201 -8.80 -4.98 34.41
N ASP A 202 -8.68 -6.29 34.20
CA ASP A 202 -7.73 -7.16 34.89
C ASP A 202 -6.71 -7.68 33.88
N ILE A 203 -5.44 -7.27 34.04
CA ILE A 203 -4.32 -7.77 33.25
C ILE A 203 -3.58 -8.79 34.10
N GLN A 204 -3.45 -10.03 33.62
CA GLN A 204 -2.74 -11.10 34.31
C GLN A 204 -1.60 -11.64 33.43
N ASN A 205 -0.41 -11.74 34.01
CA ASN A 205 0.79 -12.37 33.45
C ASN A 205 1.18 -11.85 32.05
N LEU A 206 0.96 -10.56 31.78
CA LEU A 206 1.25 -9.95 30.48
C LEU A 206 2.77 -9.87 30.27
N SER A 207 3.25 -10.59 29.26
CA SER A 207 4.64 -10.53 28.83
C SER A 207 4.71 -10.09 27.37
N LYS A 208 5.51 -9.05 27.09
CA LYS A 208 5.73 -8.51 25.76
C LYS A 208 7.19 -8.65 25.38
N TYR A 209 7.43 -9.39 24.30
CA TYR A 209 8.75 -9.64 23.75
C TYR A 209 8.89 -8.90 22.41
N TYR A 210 9.99 -8.17 22.22
CA TYR A 210 10.36 -7.60 20.92
C TYR A 210 11.66 -8.26 20.44
N ARG A 211 11.57 -9.04 19.36
CA ARG A 211 12.68 -9.86 18.85
C ARG A 211 13.24 -10.75 19.96
N ASN A 212 14.43 -10.42 20.48
CA ASN A 212 15.12 -11.15 21.55
C ASN A 212 15.16 -10.39 22.89
N LYS A 213 14.49 -9.24 22.99
CA LYS A 213 14.43 -8.43 24.21
C LYS A 213 13.05 -8.55 24.85
N ILE A 214 13.04 -8.75 26.16
CA ILE A 214 11.82 -8.76 26.96
C ILE A 214 11.52 -7.29 27.32
N ALA A 215 10.49 -6.70 26.73
CA ALA A 215 10.05 -5.34 27.05
C ALA A 215 9.12 -5.30 28.25
N LEU A 216 8.37 -6.37 28.49
CA LEU A 216 7.52 -6.52 29.66
C LEU A 216 7.51 -7.99 30.06
N LYS A 217 7.71 -8.31 31.33
CA LYS A 217 7.68 -9.69 31.84
C LYS A 217 6.69 -9.78 32.99
N ASN A 218 5.71 -10.67 32.83
CA ASN A 218 4.78 -11.08 33.88
C ASN A 218 4.07 -9.91 34.59
N LEU A 219 3.59 -8.92 33.83
CA LEU A 219 2.84 -7.80 34.39
C LEU A 219 1.42 -8.26 34.76
N SER A 220 1.10 -8.21 36.05
CA SER A 220 -0.23 -8.44 36.58
C SER A 220 -0.72 -7.18 37.30
N VAL A 221 -1.73 -6.51 36.75
CA VAL A 221 -2.26 -5.23 37.24
C VAL A 221 -3.77 -5.21 37.08
N LYS A 222 -4.46 -4.72 38.10
CA LYS A 222 -5.91 -4.52 38.11
C LYS A 222 -6.21 -3.02 38.05
N PHE A 223 -7.14 -2.64 37.19
CA PHE A 223 -7.67 -1.28 37.08
C PHE A 223 -9.12 -1.28 37.57
N HIS A 224 -9.40 -0.48 38.59
CA HIS A 224 -10.74 -0.35 39.14
C HIS A 224 -11.56 0.67 38.36
N ARG A 225 -12.89 0.48 38.32
CA ARG A 225 -13.79 1.46 37.72
C ARG A 225 -13.76 2.75 38.54
N ASN A 226 -13.84 3.88 37.84
CA ASN A 226 -13.82 5.24 38.41
C ASN A 226 -12.48 5.69 39.02
N GLU A 227 -11.38 4.97 38.77
CA GLU A 227 -10.03 5.43 39.10
C GLU A 227 -9.28 5.94 37.85
N ILE A 228 -8.47 6.98 38.02
CA ILE A 228 -7.53 7.44 36.99
C ILE A 228 -6.14 6.89 37.34
N THR A 229 -5.72 5.85 36.61
CA THR A 229 -4.37 5.26 36.78
C THR A 229 -3.41 5.85 35.74
N SER A 230 -2.22 6.27 36.19
CA SER A 230 -1.15 6.73 35.30
C SER A 230 0.04 5.77 35.36
N PHE A 231 0.57 5.41 34.19
CA PHE A 231 1.82 4.65 34.11
C PHE A 231 3.01 5.61 34.18
N LEU A 232 3.87 5.42 35.18
CA LEU A 232 5.11 6.16 35.32
C LEU A 232 6.29 5.19 35.30
N GLY A 233 7.25 5.46 34.43
CA GLY A 233 8.45 4.65 34.28
C GLY A 233 9.59 5.49 33.69
N ARG A 234 10.81 5.03 33.87
CA ARG A 234 11.95 5.60 33.12
C ARG A 234 11.75 5.31 31.63
N ASN A 235 12.22 6.21 30.77
CA ASN A 235 12.28 5.95 29.33
C ASN A 235 13.11 4.69 29.08
N GLY A 236 12.47 3.67 28.47
CA GLY A 236 13.04 2.35 28.18
C GLY A 236 13.26 2.13 26.70
#